data_AF-A0A951MYH8-F1
#
_entry.id   AF-A0A951MYH8-F1
#
_cell.length_a   1.000
_cell.length_b   1.000
_cell.length_c   1.000
_cell.angle_alpha   90.00
_cell.angle_beta   90.00
_cell.angle_gamma   90.00
#
_symmetry.space_group_name_H-M   'P 1'
#
loop_
_entity.id
_entity.type
_entity.pdbx_description
1 polymer ?
#
loop_
_entity_poly.entity_id
_entity_poly.type
_entity_poly.pdbx_seq_one_letter_code
_entity_poly.pdbx_strand_id
1 'polypeptide(L)'
;MPTLVELVRPWEGRAYRHIPAAAGNDIRDLRYARRRSSGRWHWQGQPTLYLASSPAVAISEFARHLALDRGGELVPARRAVYELGVRVDRSVDLRDSRILAHIGRDDAPGCWLDERIARAVATFFRDSLAVQALFVPSVA
;
A
#
# COMPACT_ATOMS: atom_id res chain seq x y z
N MET A 1 -15.79 -0.40 23.76
CA MET A 1 -14.93 -0.15 22.58
C MET A 1 -15.78 -0.38 21.34
N PRO A 2 -15.60 0.40 20.26
CA PRO A 2 -16.25 0.09 18.98
C PRO A 2 -15.84 -1.30 18.51
N THR A 3 -16.66 -1.94 17.70
CA THR A 3 -16.33 -3.19 17.00
C THR A 3 -15.38 -2.92 15.83
N LEU A 4 -14.72 -3.97 15.34
CA LEU A 4 -13.85 -3.85 14.16
C LEU A 4 -14.60 -3.34 12.92
N VAL A 5 -15.87 -3.73 12.75
CA VAL A 5 -16.72 -3.27 11.63
C VAL A 5 -17.01 -1.77 11.74
N GLU A 6 -17.25 -1.26 12.95
CA GLU A 6 -17.46 0.17 13.19
C GLU A 6 -16.20 1.01 12.98
N LEU A 7 -15.02 0.39 12.90
CA LEU A 7 -13.78 1.09 12.58
C LEU A 7 -13.47 1.06 11.07
N VAL A 8 -14.24 0.34 10.26
CA VAL A 8 -14.21 0.46 8.79
C VAL A 8 -14.97 1.73 8.41
N ARG A 9 -14.30 2.65 7.71
CA ARG A 9 -14.86 3.97 7.37
C ARG A 9 -14.66 4.31 5.90
N PRO A 10 -15.55 5.12 5.29
CA PRO A 10 -15.28 5.72 4.01
C PRO A 10 -14.08 6.67 4.14
N TRP A 11 -13.33 6.82 3.06
CA TRP A 11 -12.23 7.77 2.99
C TRP A 11 -12.19 8.45 1.63
N GLU A 12 -11.93 9.75 1.69
CA GLU A 12 -11.68 10.59 0.53
C GLU A 12 -10.45 11.44 0.79
N GLY A 13 -9.57 11.54 -0.21
CA GLY A 13 -8.40 12.39 -0.10
C GLY A 13 -7.48 12.30 -1.30
N ARG A 14 -6.26 12.75 -1.07
CA ARG A 14 -5.18 12.73 -2.06
C ARG A 14 -4.19 11.63 -1.75
N ALA A 15 -3.71 10.98 -2.78
CA ALA A 15 -2.63 10.02 -2.70
C ALA A 15 -1.71 10.15 -3.90
N TYR A 16 -0.49 9.63 -3.78
CA TYR A 16 0.57 9.84 -4.76
C TYR A 16 1.06 8.52 -5.31
N ARG A 17 1.37 8.51 -6.60
CA ARG A 17 1.94 7.35 -7.28
C ARG A 17 2.98 7.81 -8.28
N HIS A 18 4.08 7.05 -8.37
CA HIS A 18 5.07 7.27 -9.40
C HIS A 18 5.02 6.15 -10.45
N ILE A 19 5.26 6.50 -11.71
CA ILE A 19 5.43 5.56 -12.84
C ILE A 19 6.66 5.98 -13.66
N PRO A 20 7.25 5.09 -14.50
CA PRO A 20 8.29 5.52 -15.44
C PRO A 20 7.81 6.72 -16.26
N ALA A 21 8.66 7.74 -16.43
CA ALA A 21 8.27 8.96 -17.16
C ALA A 21 7.91 8.66 -18.63
N ALA A 22 8.51 7.63 -19.22
CA ALA A 22 8.25 7.18 -20.58
C ALA A 22 7.22 6.04 -20.69
N ALA A 23 6.45 5.75 -19.63
CA ALA A 23 5.62 4.54 -19.55
C ALA A 23 4.50 4.46 -20.62
N GLY A 24 4.17 5.55 -21.31
CA GLY A 24 3.09 5.62 -22.33
C GLY A 24 1.68 5.30 -21.81
N ASN A 25 1.55 4.79 -20.59
CA ASN A 25 0.32 4.34 -19.96
C ASN A 25 -0.22 5.39 -18.99
N ASP A 26 -1.55 5.45 -18.88
CA ASP A 26 -2.24 6.26 -17.87
C ASP A 26 -1.88 5.76 -16.45
N ILE A 27 -1.68 6.69 -15.52
CA ILE A 27 -1.48 6.41 -14.09
C ILE A 27 -2.66 5.65 -13.46
N ARG A 28 -3.85 5.77 -14.06
CA ARG A 28 -5.07 5.05 -13.70
C ARG A 28 -5.18 3.68 -14.37
N ASP A 29 -4.24 3.31 -15.23
CA ASP A 29 -4.22 1.97 -15.81
C ASP A 29 -3.85 0.92 -14.73
N LEU A 30 -4.87 0.19 -14.29
CA LEU A 30 -4.75 -0.86 -13.28
C LEU A 30 -4.59 -2.26 -13.88
N ARG A 31 -4.51 -2.41 -15.21
CA ARG A 31 -4.39 -3.73 -15.86
C ARG A 31 -3.17 -4.52 -15.38
N TYR A 32 -2.11 -3.81 -14.98
CA TYR A 32 -0.89 -4.41 -14.44
C TYR A 32 -0.94 -4.68 -12.94
N ALA A 33 -1.92 -4.15 -12.20
CA ALA A 33 -2.02 -4.37 -10.75
C ALA A 33 -2.28 -5.85 -10.41
N ARG A 34 -2.94 -6.60 -11.30
CA ARG A 34 -3.14 -8.06 -11.17
C ARG A 34 -1.92 -8.89 -11.55
N ARG A 35 -1.01 -8.32 -12.33
CA ARG A 35 0.13 -9.05 -12.95
C ARG A 35 1.38 -9.06 -12.07
N ARG A 36 1.37 -8.32 -10.97
CA ARG A 36 2.49 -8.27 -10.04
C ARG A 36 2.59 -9.59 -9.25
N SER A 37 3.83 -10.01 -8.99
CA SER A 37 4.12 -10.99 -7.96
C SER A 37 3.65 -10.47 -6.60
N SER A 38 3.51 -11.38 -5.63
CA SER A 38 3.12 -11.03 -4.26
C SER A 38 3.98 -9.87 -3.71
N GLY A 39 3.33 -8.83 -3.20
CA GLY A 39 3.98 -7.73 -2.46
C GLY A 39 3.76 -7.87 -0.95
N ARG A 40 4.24 -6.93 -0.15
CA ARG A 40 4.08 -6.97 1.32
C ARG A 40 2.63 -7.06 1.80
N TRP A 41 1.68 -6.50 1.04
CA TRP A 41 0.27 -6.37 1.44
C TRP A 41 -0.69 -7.12 0.49
N HIS A 42 -0.18 -8.01 -0.37
CA HIS A 42 -1.02 -8.82 -1.25
C HIS A 42 -0.34 -10.10 -1.71
N TRP A 43 -1.15 -11.13 -1.97
CA TRP A 43 -0.75 -12.32 -2.71
C TRP A 43 -0.86 -12.10 -4.23
N GLN A 44 -0.10 -12.87 -5.00
CA GLN A 44 -0.29 -12.95 -6.44
C GLN A 44 -1.76 -13.26 -6.78
N GLY A 45 -2.31 -12.55 -7.76
CA GLY A 45 -3.72 -12.66 -8.13
C GLY A 45 -4.66 -11.71 -7.36
N GLN A 46 -4.21 -11.06 -6.28
CA GLN A 46 -4.94 -10.00 -5.60
C GLN A 46 -4.55 -8.62 -6.17
N PRO A 47 -5.31 -8.05 -7.13
CA PRO A 47 -5.04 -6.70 -7.64
C PRO A 47 -4.88 -5.70 -6.51
N THR A 48 -3.72 -5.06 -6.45
CA THR A 48 -3.37 -4.14 -5.38
C THR A 48 -2.59 -2.96 -5.94
N LEU A 49 -3.08 -1.77 -5.63
CA LEU A 49 -2.42 -0.52 -5.98
C LEU A 49 -1.73 0.04 -4.74
N TYR A 50 -0.44 0.34 -4.87
CA TYR A 50 0.33 1.02 -3.83
C TYR A 50 0.33 2.50 -4.09
N LEU A 51 -0.13 3.26 -3.11
CA LEU A 51 -0.19 4.71 -3.13
C LEU A 51 0.53 5.25 -1.89
N ALA A 52 1.23 6.34 -2.07
CA ALA A 52 1.89 7.08 -0.99
C ALA A 52 0.98 8.17 -0.46
N SER A 53 1.12 8.51 0.83
CA SER A 53 0.39 9.60 1.47
C SER A 53 0.94 11.00 1.12
N SER A 54 2.18 11.08 0.64
CA SER A 54 2.82 12.32 0.21
C SER A 54 3.76 12.08 -0.99
N PRO A 55 4.14 13.14 -1.74
CA PRO A 55 5.15 13.04 -2.79
C PRO A 55 6.49 12.56 -2.24
N ALA A 56 6.87 13.05 -1.05
CA ALA A 56 8.12 12.67 -0.40
C ALA A 56 8.18 11.15 -0.11
N VAL A 57 7.08 10.57 0.40
CA VAL A 57 6.99 9.12 0.61
C VAL A 57 7.09 8.35 -0.72
N ALA A 58 6.45 8.86 -1.79
CA ALA A 58 6.54 8.23 -3.11
C ALA A 58 7.97 8.22 -3.66
N ILE A 59 8.73 9.29 -3.41
CA ILE A 59 10.14 9.42 -3.79
C ILE A 59 11.02 8.50 -2.95
N SER A 60 10.83 8.46 -1.62
CA SER A 60 11.60 7.59 -0.72
C SER A 60 11.41 6.12 -1.05
N GLU A 61 10.16 5.66 -1.27
CA GLU A 61 9.89 4.29 -1.69
C GLU A 61 10.61 3.95 -3.00
N PHE A 62 10.63 4.87 -3.97
CA PHE A 62 11.37 4.65 -5.21
C PHE A 62 12.90 4.55 -4.98
N ALA A 63 13.47 5.46 -4.18
CA ALA A 63 14.89 5.46 -3.85
C ALA A 63 15.33 4.13 -3.19
N ARG A 64 14.51 3.59 -2.28
CA ARG A 64 14.76 2.29 -1.66
C ARG A 64 14.80 1.15 -2.67
N HIS A 65 13.94 1.15 -3.69
CA HIS A 65 13.97 0.12 -4.74
C HIS A 65 15.22 0.24 -5.62
N LEU A 66 15.72 1.44 -5.90
CA LEU A 66 16.99 1.62 -6.61
C LEU A 66 18.19 1.06 -5.83
N ALA A 67 18.18 1.18 -4.50
CA ALA A 67 19.21 0.60 -3.65
C ALA A 67 19.18 -0.94 -3.64
N LEU A 68 18.04 -1.56 -3.98
CA LEU A 68 17.84 -3.02 -3.95
C LEU A 68 18.01 -3.69 -5.33
N ASP A 69 17.93 -2.93 -6.44
CA ASP A 69 18.05 -3.50 -7.78
C ASP A 69 19.53 -3.78 -8.13
N ARG A 70 19.92 -5.03 -7.84
CA ARG A 70 20.80 -5.93 -8.61
C ARG A 70 22.06 -5.34 -9.27
N GLY A 71 23.21 -5.58 -8.65
CA GLY A 71 24.51 -5.66 -9.34
C GLY A 71 25.51 -4.54 -9.06
N GLY A 72 25.14 -3.52 -8.29
CA GLY A 72 26.06 -2.48 -7.83
C GLY A 72 26.08 -1.20 -8.68
N GLU A 73 25.39 -1.15 -9.82
CA GLU A 73 25.29 0.06 -10.62
C GLU A 73 23.94 0.75 -10.46
N LEU A 74 23.98 1.99 -9.95
CA LEU A 74 22.83 2.88 -9.90
C LEU A 74 22.48 3.33 -11.32
N VAL A 75 21.48 2.69 -11.94
CA VAL A 75 20.96 3.14 -13.23
C VAL A 75 20.01 4.34 -13.00
N PRO A 76 20.28 5.52 -13.59
CA PRO A 76 19.38 6.65 -13.50
C PRO A 76 18.01 6.31 -14.09
N ALA A 77 16.96 6.34 -13.27
CA ALA A 77 15.60 6.07 -13.72
C ALA A 77 14.69 7.28 -13.47
N ARG A 78 14.21 7.90 -14.57
CA ARG A 78 13.28 9.03 -14.51
C ARG A 78 11.87 8.55 -14.18
N ARG A 79 11.29 9.12 -13.11
CA ARG A 79 9.91 8.88 -12.69
C ARG A 79 9.10 10.17 -12.80
N ALA A 80 7.82 10.03 -13.16
CA ALA A 80 6.84 11.07 -12.99
C ALA A 80 6.00 10.74 -11.74
N VAL A 81 5.80 11.73 -10.86
CA VAL A 81 4.96 11.61 -9.67
C VAL A 81 3.62 12.28 -9.96
N TYR A 82 2.54 11.56 -9.71
CA TYR A 82 1.18 12.01 -9.93
C TYR A 82 0.45 12.09 -8.60
N GLU A 83 -0.33 13.16 -8.45
CA GLU A 83 -1.36 13.26 -7.42
C GLU A 83 -2.67 12.67 -7.94
N LEU A 84 -3.33 11.87 -7.11
CA LEU A 84 -4.58 11.19 -7.41
C LEU A 84 -5.62 11.57 -6.36
N GLY A 85 -6.78 12.03 -6.81
CA GLY A 85 -7.98 12.04 -5.98
C GLY A 85 -8.50 10.62 -5.82
N VAL A 86 -8.73 10.20 -4.59
CA VAL A 86 -9.15 8.83 -4.26
C VAL A 86 -10.35 8.91 -3.33
N ARG A 87 -11.39 8.13 -3.65
CA ARG A 87 -12.57 7.93 -2.81
C ARG A 87 -12.84 6.44 -2.71
N VAL A 88 -13.07 5.97 -1.49
CA VAL A 88 -13.40 4.57 -1.17
C VAL A 88 -14.47 4.55 -0.07
N ASP A 89 -15.36 3.58 -0.12
CA ASP A 89 -16.46 3.42 0.84
C ASP A 89 -16.01 2.68 2.10
N ARG A 90 -14.99 1.82 1.97
CA ARG A 90 -14.52 0.94 3.05
C ARG A 90 -13.01 0.98 3.14
N SER A 91 -12.51 1.61 4.20
CA SER A 91 -11.09 1.70 4.50
C SER A 91 -10.81 1.39 5.97
N VAL A 92 -9.58 0.94 6.24
CA VAL A 92 -9.07 0.68 7.59
C VAL A 92 -7.68 1.27 7.74
N ASP A 93 -7.41 1.87 8.91
CA ASP A 93 -6.10 2.41 9.26
C ASP A 93 -5.36 1.48 10.22
N LEU A 94 -4.35 0.76 9.72
CA LEU A 94 -3.49 -0.12 10.53
C LEU A 94 -2.45 0.65 11.37
N ARG A 95 -2.54 1.97 11.42
CA ARG A 95 -1.81 2.83 12.36
C ARG A 95 -2.67 3.20 13.58
N ASP A 96 -3.97 2.91 13.54
CA ASP A 96 -4.89 3.15 14.65
C ASP A 96 -4.76 2.05 15.70
N SER A 97 -4.40 2.42 16.93
CA SER A 97 -4.22 1.48 18.04
C SER A 97 -5.48 0.68 18.36
N ARG A 98 -6.67 1.20 18.06
CA ARG A 98 -7.95 0.49 18.26
C ARG A 98 -8.08 -0.68 17.29
N ILE A 99 -7.71 -0.48 16.02
CA ILE A 99 -7.67 -1.55 15.03
C ILE A 99 -6.65 -2.60 15.44
N LEU A 100 -5.44 -2.17 15.84
CA LEU A 100 -4.35 -3.06 16.25
C LEU A 100 -4.74 -3.95 17.43
N ALA A 101 -5.44 -3.40 18.43
CA ALA A 101 -5.96 -4.16 19.55
C ALA A 101 -6.98 -5.22 19.12
N HIS A 102 -7.87 -4.93 18.15
CA HIS A 102 -8.85 -5.90 17.66
C HIS A 102 -8.22 -7.09 16.92
N ILE A 103 -7.08 -6.88 16.26
CA ILE A 103 -6.40 -7.93 15.49
C ILE A 103 -5.21 -8.54 16.25
N GLY A 104 -5.00 -8.16 17.52
CA GLY A 104 -3.91 -8.65 18.37
C GLY A 104 -2.54 -8.35 17.79
N ARG A 105 -2.28 -7.08 17.41
CA ARG A 105 -1.02 -6.62 16.80
C ARG A 105 -0.38 -5.52 17.62
N ASP A 106 -0.07 -5.86 18.87
CA ASP A 106 0.60 -4.97 19.83
C ASP A 106 2.08 -4.73 19.47
N ASP A 107 2.62 -5.55 18.57
CA ASP A 107 3.97 -5.49 18.01
C ASP A 107 4.07 -4.64 16.73
N ALA A 108 2.99 -3.96 16.34
CA ALA A 108 3.01 -3.02 15.23
C ALA A 108 3.83 -1.76 15.58
N PRO A 109 4.58 -1.18 14.62
CA PRO A 109 4.64 -1.55 13.20
C PRO A 109 5.65 -2.67 12.88
N GLY A 110 6.41 -3.17 13.86
CA GLY A 110 7.52 -4.11 13.64
C GLY A 110 7.08 -5.41 12.96
N CYS A 111 5.91 -5.94 13.30
CA CYS A 111 5.36 -7.15 12.69
C CYS A 111 5.09 -7.04 11.19
N TRP A 112 4.93 -5.82 10.66
CA TRP A 112 4.72 -5.61 9.23
C TRP A 112 5.97 -5.87 8.39
N LEU A 113 7.14 -6.03 9.02
CA LEU A 113 8.37 -6.48 8.37
C LEU A 113 8.26 -7.93 7.88
N ASP A 114 7.48 -8.77 8.56
CA ASP A 114 7.12 -10.10 8.07
C ASP A 114 6.00 -9.99 7.03
N GLU A 115 6.34 -10.26 5.77
CA GLU A 115 5.39 -10.20 4.66
C GLU A 115 4.26 -11.22 4.79
N ARG A 116 4.46 -12.36 5.47
CA ARG A 116 3.39 -13.34 5.68
C ARG A 116 2.32 -12.76 6.60
N ILE A 117 2.73 -12.08 7.67
CA ILE A 117 1.82 -11.41 8.60
C ILE A 117 1.07 -10.29 7.87
N ALA A 118 1.79 -9.40 7.19
CA ALA A 118 1.18 -8.27 6.47
C ALA A 118 0.19 -8.74 5.38
N ARG A 119 0.53 -9.77 4.60
CA ARG A 119 -0.37 -10.36 3.59
C ARG A 119 -1.60 -11.02 4.22
N ALA A 120 -1.43 -11.76 5.31
CA ALA A 120 -2.54 -12.42 5.99
C ALA A 120 -3.55 -11.39 6.52
N VAL A 121 -3.06 -10.33 7.18
CA VAL A 121 -3.91 -9.23 7.66
C VAL A 121 -4.60 -8.50 6.51
N ALA A 122 -3.88 -8.19 5.43
CA ALA A 122 -4.50 -7.56 4.26
C ALA A 122 -5.58 -8.42 3.62
N THR A 123 -5.34 -9.73 3.51
CA THR A 123 -6.31 -10.69 2.96
C THR A 123 -7.55 -10.78 3.83
N PHE A 124 -7.39 -10.83 5.16
CA PHE A 124 -8.51 -10.82 6.09
C PHE A 124 -9.39 -9.58 5.90
N PHE A 125 -8.81 -8.37 5.91
CA PHE A 125 -9.60 -7.15 5.72
C PHE A 125 -10.27 -7.08 4.35
N ARG A 126 -9.56 -7.52 3.30
CA ARG A 126 -10.10 -7.55 1.94
C ARG A 126 -11.27 -8.51 1.81
N ASP A 127 -11.08 -9.76 2.23
CA ASP A 127 -12.00 -10.84 1.89
C ASP A 127 -13.11 -11.01 2.92
N SER A 128 -12.83 -10.76 4.21
CA SER A 128 -13.82 -10.89 5.29
C SER A 128 -14.60 -9.60 5.55
N LEU A 129 -13.99 -8.43 5.31
CA LEU A 129 -14.61 -7.13 5.59
C LEU A 129 -14.79 -6.25 4.34
N ALA A 130 -14.55 -6.78 3.14
CA ALA A 130 -14.71 -6.08 1.87
C ALA A 130 -14.00 -4.71 1.86
N VAL A 131 -12.86 -4.59 2.54
CA VAL A 131 -12.10 -3.34 2.63
C VAL A 131 -11.42 -3.07 1.28
N GLN A 132 -11.57 -1.82 0.81
CA GLN A 132 -11.04 -1.34 -0.47
C GLN A 132 -9.66 -0.67 -0.31
N ALA A 133 -9.38 -0.11 0.87
CA ALA A 133 -8.10 0.55 1.16
C ALA A 133 -7.59 0.25 2.58
N LEU A 134 -6.28 0.01 2.68
CA LEU A 134 -5.57 -0.13 3.95
C LEU A 134 -4.56 1.01 4.06
N PHE A 135 -4.64 1.81 5.12
CA PHE A 135 -3.57 2.72 5.50
C PHE A 135 -2.59 1.97 6.37
N VAL A 136 -1.32 2.06 5.98
CA VAL A 136 -0.24 1.30 6.59
C VAL A 136 0.91 2.25 6.91
N PRO A 137 1.71 1.97 7.95
CA PRO A 137 2.95 2.72 8.14
C PRO A 137 3.85 2.51 6.91
N SER A 138 4.48 3.58 6.45
CA SER A 138 5.53 3.45 5.44
C SER A 138 6.74 2.82 6.08
N VAL A 139 7.30 1.82 5.40
CA VAL A 139 8.58 1.17 5.76
C VAL A 139 9.66 1.53 4.72
N ALA A 140 9.51 2.71 4.11
CA ALA A 140 10.43 3.28 3.13
C ALA A 140 11.80 3.56 3.74
#